data_AF-A0AB35NFW0-F1
#
_entry.id   AF-A0AB35NFW0-F1
#
_cell.length_a   1.000
_cell.length_b   1.000
_cell.length_c   1.000
_cell.angle_alpha   90.00
_cell.angle_beta   90.00
_cell.angle_gamma   90.00
#
_symmetry.space_group_name_H-M   'P 1'
#
loop_
_entity.id
_entity.type
_entity.pdbx_description
1 polymer ?
#
loop_
_entity_poly.entity_id
_entity_poly.type
_entity_poly.pdbx_seq_one_letter_code
_entity_poly.pdbx_strand_id
1 'polypeptide(L)'
;MQYVGDELERLALGQGDETNSDLLGRSAFNRYYYASFLITRETIKSMQISPKFVKHAEIPIILQEGLKKKAKPRLDKLVREGLMDKGTYSRLLTDLNVVGNELAELLQHANDARVLADYEPEIKTERDGSVIKLKDYKLTTAKVWPSKARQLCGRLLRIWRDIGLA
;
A
#
# COMPACT_ATOMS: atom_id res chain seq x y z
N MET A 1 12.66 3.98 -3.59
CA MET A 1 11.75 5.13 -3.37
C MET A 1 11.74 5.60 -1.93
N GLN A 2 11.60 4.73 -0.92
CA GLN A 2 11.58 5.15 0.50
C GLN A 2 12.81 5.99 0.90
N TYR A 3 14.02 5.53 0.60
CA TYR A 3 15.26 6.29 0.83
C TYR A 3 15.22 7.73 0.28
N VAL A 4 14.67 7.91 -0.91
CA VAL A 4 14.53 9.25 -1.53
C VAL A 4 13.50 10.08 -0.78
N GLY A 5 12.40 9.48 -0.31
CA GLY A 5 11.43 10.16 0.54
C GLY A 5 12.05 10.62 1.86
N ASP A 6 12.84 9.77 2.50
CA ASP A 6 13.56 10.09 3.74
C ASP A 6 14.52 11.28 3.56
N GLU A 7 15.26 11.29 2.45
CA GLU A 7 16.20 12.36 2.15
C GLU A 7 15.48 13.67 1.80
N LEU A 8 14.37 13.62 1.06
CA LEU A 8 13.56 14.78 0.75
C LEU A 8 12.92 15.39 2.00
N GLU A 9 12.43 14.56 2.93
CA GLU A 9 11.91 15.02 4.22
C GLU A 9 13.03 15.69 5.05
N ARG A 10 14.22 15.08 5.10
CA ARG A 10 15.38 15.65 5.79
C ARG A 10 15.76 17.01 5.21
N LEU A 11 15.81 17.13 3.89
CA LEU A 11 16.11 18.38 3.20
C LEU A 11 15.03 19.44 3.44
N ALA A 12 13.74 19.06 3.40
CA ALA A 12 12.63 19.98 3.66
C ALA A 12 12.71 20.56 5.09
N LEU A 13 12.99 19.72 6.09
CA LEU A 13 13.15 20.17 7.48
C LEU A 13 14.38 21.05 7.71
N GLY A 14 15.42 20.87 6.91
CA GLY A 14 16.64 21.70 6.93
C GLY A 14 16.56 22.95 6.07
N GLN A 15 15.49 23.14 5.30
CA GLN A 15 15.35 24.24 4.35
C GLN A 15 14.78 25.48 5.07
N GLY A 16 15.43 26.63 4.87
CA GLY A 16 15.00 27.91 5.41
C GLY A 16 14.00 28.64 4.52
N ASP A 17 14.03 28.37 3.21
CA ASP A 17 13.06 28.91 2.26
C ASP A 17 11.77 28.07 2.24
N GLU A 18 10.64 28.68 2.57
CA GLU A 18 9.35 28.00 2.70
C GLU A 18 8.88 27.36 1.39
N THR A 19 9.17 27.99 0.25
CA THR A 19 8.79 27.48 -1.09
C THR A 19 9.54 26.19 -1.40
N ASN A 20 10.85 26.18 -1.20
CA ASN A 20 11.66 24.99 -1.40
C ASN A 20 11.32 23.89 -0.40
N SER A 21 11.00 24.24 0.86
CA SER A 21 10.52 23.28 1.85
C SER A 21 9.23 22.61 1.40
N ASP A 22 8.26 23.37 0.86
CA ASP A 22 7.01 22.84 0.29
C ASP A 22 7.25 21.86 -0.85
N LEU A 23 8.08 22.24 -1.82
CA LEU A 23 8.42 21.39 -2.97
C LEU A 23 9.05 20.05 -2.53
N LEU A 24 9.98 20.10 -1.58
CA LEU A 24 10.65 18.92 -1.04
C LEU A 24 9.67 18.04 -0.23
N GLY A 25 8.84 18.64 0.62
CA GLY A 25 7.85 17.94 1.44
C GLY A 25 6.80 17.22 0.59
N ARG A 26 6.24 17.89 -0.42
CA ARG A 26 5.32 17.28 -1.40
C ARG A 26 5.97 16.13 -2.15
N SER A 27 7.21 16.33 -2.59
CA SER A 27 7.99 15.29 -3.26
C SER A 27 8.20 14.07 -2.35
N ALA A 28 8.42 14.28 -1.04
CA ALA A 28 8.56 13.17 -0.09
C ALA A 28 7.28 12.32 0.02
N PHE A 29 6.09 12.94 0.11
CA PHE A 29 4.80 12.21 0.07
C PHE A 29 4.69 11.33 -1.17
N ASN A 30 5.02 11.87 -2.34
CA ASN A 30 5.04 11.14 -3.61
C ASN A 30 5.97 9.91 -3.53
N ARG A 31 7.19 10.08 -3.02
CA ARG A 31 8.16 8.97 -2.89
C ARG A 31 7.70 7.89 -1.91
N TYR A 32 7.07 8.25 -0.81
CA TYR A 32 6.52 7.28 0.14
C TYR A 32 5.34 6.50 -0.43
N TYR A 33 4.45 7.17 -1.16
CA TYR A 33 3.39 6.50 -1.90
C TYR A 33 3.96 5.50 -2.91
N TYR A 34 4.87 5.93 -3.80
CA TYR A 34 5.44 5.05 -4.81
C TYR A 34 6.20 3.87 -4.22
N ALA A 35 6.90 4.06 -3.10
CA ALA A 35 7.52 2.95 -2.39
C ALA A 35 6.48 1.88 -2.02
N SER A 36 5.38 2.28 -1.40
CA SER A 36 4.28 1.40 -0.99
C SER A 36 3.61 0.74 -2.19
N PHE A 37 3.29 1.52 -3.22
CA PHE A 37 2.68 1.06 -4.46
C PHE A 37 3.53 -0.01 -5.16
N LEU A 38 4.84 0.22 -5.30
CA LEU A 38 5.73 -0.71 -5.99
C LEU A 38 5.88 -2.04 -5.24
N ILE A 39 5.93 -2.01 -3.91
CA ILE A 39 5.92 -3.22 -3.06
C ILE A 39 4.66 -4.04 -3.32
N THR A 40 3.49 -3.39 -3.29
CA THR A 40 2.21 -4.06 -3.52
C THR A 40 2.09 -4.58 -4.94
N ARG A 41 2.54 -3.81 -5.94
CA ARG A 41 2.51 -4.21 -7.35
C ARG A 41 3.35 -5.45 -7.60
N GLU A 42 4.56 -5.52 -7.05
CA GLU A 42 5.40 -6.73 -7.20
C GLU A 42 4.76 -7.92 -6.50
N THR A 43 4.11 -7.71 -5.34
CA THR A 43 3.39 -8.76 -4.62
C THR A 43 2.22 -9.32 -5.46
N ILE A 44 1.36 -8.45 -5.99
CA ILE A 44 0.25 -8.83 -6.88
C ILE A 44 0.75 -9.62 -8.10
N LYS A 45 1.88 -9.17 -8.68
CA LYS A 45 2.52 -9.86 -9.81
C LYS A 45 3.03 -11.24 -9.41
N SER A 46 3.69 -11.38 -8.26
CA SER A 46 4.18 -12.67 -7.76
C SER A 46 3.05 -13.66 -7.49
N MET A 47 1.89 -13.18 -7.05
CA MET A 47 0.67 -13.98 -6.83
C MET A 47 -0.12 -14.25 -8.12
N GLN A 48 0.30 -13.69 -9.27
CA GLN A 48 -0.34 -13.86 -10.58
C GLN A 48 -1.84 -13.48 -10.62
N ILE A 49 -2.19 -12.40 -9.91
CA ILE A 49 -3.60 -11.98 -9.73
C ILE A 49 -4.07 -10.98 -10.79
N SER A 50 -3.13 -10.26 -11.43
CA SER A 50 -3.45 -9.16 -12.35
C SER A 50 -2.58 -9.22 -13.63
N PRO A 51 -3.02 -8.62 -14.76
CA PRO A 51 -2.22 -8.45 -15.97
C PRO A 51 -0.86 -7.77 -15.74
N LYS A 52 -0.01 -7.81 -16.78
CA LYS A 52 1.39 -7.33 -16.78
C LYS A 52 1.58 -5.89 -16.26
N PHE A 53 0.55 -5.04 -16.28
CA PHE A 53 0.59 -3.67 -15.76
C PHE A 53 -0.64 -3.38 -14.89
N VAL A 54 -0.41 -2.80 -13.71
CA VAL A 54 -1.44 -2.43 -12.74
C VAL A 54 -1.43 -0.92 -12.58
N LYS A 55 -2.57 -0.26 -12.83
CA LYS A 55 -2.72 1.19 -12.61
C LYS A 55 -2.98 1.47 -11.13
N HIS A 56 -2.64 2.68 -10.68
CA HIS A 56 -2.90 3.15 -9.31
C HIS A 56 -4.35 2.96 -8.86
N ALA A 57 -5.30 3.34 -9.70
CA ALA A 57 -6.74 3.23 -9.43
C ALA A 57 -7.26 1.79 -9.39
N GLU A 58 -6.54 0.83 -9.98
CA GLU A 58 -6.99 -0.57 -10.06
C GLU A 58 -6.59 -1.38 -8.82
N ILE A 59 -5.60 -0.92 -8.03
CA ILE A 59 -5.09 -1.69 -6.90
C ILE A 59 -6.17 -2.03 -5.87
N PRO A 60 -7.02 -1.08 -5.40
CA PRO A 60 -8.05 -1.42 -4.42
C PRO A 60 -8.96 -2.56 -4.91
N ILE A 61 -9.40 -2.50 -6.16
CA ILE A 61 -10.26 -3.53 -6.77
C ILE A 61 -9.53 -4.88 -6.84
N ILE A 62 -8.25 -4.89 -7.22
CA ILE A 62 -7.45 -6.13 -7.27
C ILE A 62 -7.30 -6.75 -5.88
N LEU A 63 -7.06 -5.94 -4.85
CA LEU A 63 -6.88 -6.39 -3.47
C LEU A 63 -8.20 -6.84 -2.82
N GLN A 64 -9.31 -6.20 -3.14
CA GLN A 64 -10.62 -6.50 -2.56
C GLN A 64 -11.32 -7.66 -3.28
N GLU A 65 -11.23 -7.71 -4.61
CA GLU A 65 -11.94 -8.70 -5.42
C GLU A 65 -11.03 -9.74 -6.08
N GLY A 66 -9.89 -9.30 -6.61
CA GLY A 66 -8.96 -10.15 -7.37
C GLY A 66 -8.42 -11.31 -6.53
N LEU A 67 -8.06 -11.04 -5.26
CA LEU A 67 -7.60 -12.05 -4.31
C LEU A 67 -8.63 -13.19 -4.19
N LYS A 68 -9.88 -12.85 -3.88
CA LYS A 68 -10.97 -13.81 -3.67
C LYS A 68 -11.30 -14.58 -4.93
N LYS A 69 -11.32 -13.92 -6.10
CA LYS A 69 -11.60 -14.54 -7.41
C LYS A 69 -10.63 -15.69 -7.71
N LYS A 70 -9.37 -15.59 -7.26
CA LYS A 70 -8.35 -16.64 -7.42
C LYS A 70 -8.31 -17.65 -6.27
N ALA A 71 -8.44 -17.19 -5.03
CA ALA A 71 -8.33 -18.04 -3.83
C ALA A 71 -9.52 -19.01 -3.67
N LYS A 72 -10.75 -18.53 -3.88
CA LYS A 72 -11.96 -19.29 -3.57
C LYS A 72 -12.06 -20.62 -4.35
N PRO A 73 -11.82 -20.69 -5.67
CA PRO A 73 -11.87 -21.96 -6.40
C PRO A 73 -10.87 -23.00 -5.87
N ARG A 74 -9.67 -22.57 -5.46
CA ARG A 74 -8.65 -23.48 -4.90
C ARG A 74 -9.06 -24.00 -3.52
N LEU A 75 -9.55 -23.11 -2.66
CA LEU A 75 -10.08 -23.46 -1.35
C LEU A 75 -11.26 -24.44 -1.46
N ASP A 76 -12.22 -24.16 -2.36
CA ASP A 76 -13.38 -25.04 -2.59
C ASP A 76 -12.95 -26.43 -3.09
N LYS A 77 -11.88 -26.51 -3.90
CA LYS A 77 -11.28 -27.78 -4.35
C LYS A 77 -10.67 -28.56 -3.18
N LEU A 78 -9.89 -27.91 -2.31
CA LEU A 78 -9.25 -28.56 -1.16
C LEU A 78 -10.27 -29.16 -0.18
N VAL A 79 -11.38 -28.45 0.07
CA VAL A 79 -12.46 -28.97 0.92
C VAL A 79 -13.14 -30.18 0.28
N ARG A 80 -13.40 -30.13 -1.03
CA ARG A 80 -14.01 -31.25 -1.77
C ARG A 80 -13.13 -32.50 -1.78
N GLU A 81 -11.82 -32.32 -1.85
CA GLU A 81 -10.82 -33.39 -1.81
C GLU A 81 -10.56 -33.92 -0.38
N GLY A 82 -11.20 -33.36 0.64
CA GLY A 82 -10.99 -33.74 2.04
C GLY A 82 -9.64 -33.30 2.60
N LEU A 83 -8.91 -32.44 1.89
CA LEU A 83 -7.59 -31.93 2.28
C LEU A 83 -7.66 -30.69 3.18
N MET A 84 -8.87 -30.18 3.42
CA MET A 84 -9.11 -29.00 4.23
C MET A 84 -10.50 -29.07 4.90
N ASP A 85 -10.58 -28.71 6.16
CA ASP A 85 -11.85 -28.57 6.88
C ASP A 85 -12.50 -27.19 6.64
N LYS A 86 -13.81 -27.10 6.91
CA LYS A 86 -14.57 -25.86 6.72
C LYS A 86 -14.13 -24.71 7.65
N GLY A 87 -13.56 -25.02 8.82
CA GLY A 87 -13.01 -24.03 9.74
C GLY A 87 -11.76 -23.37 9.18
N THR A 88 -10.80 -24.17 8.72
CA THR A 88 -9.59 -23.67 8.03
C THR A 88 -9.94 -22.88 6.78
N TYR A 89 -10.91 -23.36 5.98
CA TYR A 89 -11.46 -22.61 4.83
C TYR A 89 -11.93 -21.21 5.23
N SER A 90 -12.79 -21.13 6.25
CA SER A 90 -13.41 -19.87 6.69
C SER A 90 -12.35 -18.90 7.22
N ARG A 91 -11.39 -19.40 7.99
CA ARG A 91 -10.27 -18.62 8.52
C ARG A 91 -9.41 -18.03 7.40
N LEU A 92 -8.93 -18.86 6.47
CA LEU A 92 -8.05 -18.39 5.39
C LEU A 92 -8.74 -17.37 4.48
N LEU A 93 -10.02 -17.58 4.15
CA LEU A 93 -10.77 -16.63 3.34
C LEU A 93 -11.01 -15.31 4.07
N THR A 94 -11.30 -15.36 5.38
CA THR A 94 -11.48 -14.17 6.22
C THR A 94 -10.17 -13.40 6.32
N ASP A 95 -9.06 -14.08 6.66
CA ASP A 95 -7.73 -13.48 6.76
C ASP A 95 -7.32 -12.81 5.44
N LEU A 96 -7.59 -13.47 4.30
CA LEU A 96 -7.31 -12.92 2.98
C LEU A 96 -8.06 -11.61 2.74
N ASN A 97 -9.36 -11.57 3.05
CA ASN A 97 -10.19 -10.37 2.87
C ASN A 97 -9.75 -9.23 3.79
N VAL A 98 -9.47 -9.53 5.08
CA VAL A 98 -9.03 -8.54 6.06
C VAL A 98 -7.71 -7.91 5.61
N VAL A 99 -6.71 -8.72 5.26
CA VAL A 99 -5.40 -8.20 4.83
C VAL A 99 -5.48 -7.46 3.50
N GLY A 100 -6.30 -7.96 2.56
CA GLY A 100 -6.56 -7.30 1.28
C GLY A 100 -7.17 -5.91 1.47
N ASN A 101 -8.18 -5.80 2.32
CA ASN A 101 -8.85 -4.54 2.64
C ASN A 101 -7.90 -3.56 3.36
N GLU A 102 -7.17 -4.01 4.39
CA GLU A 102 -6.19 -3.19 5.10
C GLU A 102 -5.14 -2.60 4.14
N LEU A 103 -4.68 -3.40 3.17
CA LEU A 103 -3.69 -2.94 2.18
C LEU A 103 -4.30 -1.99 1.14
N ALA A 104 -5.55 -2.22 0.74
CA ALA A 104 -6.28 -1.33 -0.15
C ALA A 104 -6.49 0.05 0.48
N GLU A 105 -6.95 0.09 1.72
CA GLU A 105 -7.18 1.32 2.49
C GLU A 105 -5.87 2.11 2.67
N LEU A 106 -4.77 1.42 3.04
CA LEU A 106 -3.45 2.04 3.14
C LEU A 106 -3.05 2.76 1.84
N LEU A 107 -3.22 2.08 0.70
CA LEU A 107 -2.82 2.64 -0.59
C LEU A 107 -3.78 3.71 -1.12
N GLN A 108 -5.07 3.62 -0.79
CA GLN A 108 -6.03 4.66 -1.13
C GLN A 108 -5.70 5.94 -0.36
N HIS A 109 -5.55 5.84 0.96
CA HIS A 109 -5.15 6.96 1.81
C HIS A 109 -3.80 7.58 1.38
N ALA A 110 -2.81 6.75 1.07
CA ALA A 110 -1.51 7.24 0.58
C ALA A 110 -1.61 7.87 -0.82
N ASN A 111 -2.48 7.37 -1.70
CA ASN A 111 -2.71 7.95 -3.01
C ASN A 111 -3.40 9.31 -2.92
N ASP A 112 -4.35 9.48 -2.00
CA ASP A 112 -5.03 10.75 -1.79
C ASP A 112 -4.02 11.83 -1.38
N ALA A 113 -3.11 11.52 -0.45
CA ALA A 113 -1.99 12.40 -0.09
C ALA A 113 -1.08 12.73 -1.30
N ARG A 114 -0.78 11.74 -2.15
CA ARG A 114 0.01 11.97 -3.37
C ARG A 114 -0.72 12.89 -4.34
N VAL A 115 -2.03 12.68 -4.55
CA VAL A 115 -2.84 13.51 -5.46
C VAL A 115 -2.80 14.96 -5.03
N LEU A 116 -3.00 15.23 -3.72
CA LEU A 116 -2.86 16.58 -3.18
C LEU A 116 -1.44 17.14 -3.42
N ALA A 117 -0.41 16.33 -3.16
CA ALA A 117 0.98 16.75 -3.30
C ALA A 117 1.35 17.09 -4.76
N ASP A 118 0.85 16.31 -5.74
CA ASP A 118 1.21 16.43 -7.15
C ASP A 118 0.34 17.42 -7.94
N TYR A 119 -0.95 17.57 -7.57
CA TYR A 119 -1.93 18.26 -8.42
C TYR A 119 -2.62 19.47 -7.80
N GLU A 120 -2.46 19.69 -6.49
CA GLU A 120 -3.07 20.83 -5.78
C GLU A 120 -1.97 21.76 -5.24
N PRO A 121 -1.23 22.51 -6.09
CA PRO A 121 -0.08 23.33 -5.71
C PRO A 121 -0.40 24.49 -4.77
N GLU A 122 -1.68 24.88 -4.67
CA GLU A 122 -2.22 25.87 -3.76
C GLU A 122 -2.27 25.39 -2.30
N ILE A 123 -2.35 24.08 -2.05
CA ILE A 123 -2.40 23.52 -0.69
C ILE A 123 -0.99 23.33 -0.13
N LYS A 124 -0.37 24.38 0.40
CA LYS A 124 1.02 24.31 0.87
C LYS A 124 1.23 23.33 2.02
N THR A 125 2.42 22.74 2.09
CA THR A 125 2.82 22.02 3.29
C THR A 125 3.07 22.99 4.44
N GLU A 126 2.68 22.58 5.63
CA GLU A 126 2.91 23.34 6.86
C GLU A 126 3.93 22.62 7.73
N ARG A 127 4.75 23.40 8.44
CA ARG A 127 5.72 22.87 9.40
C ARG A 127 5.23 23.12 10.82
N ASP A 128 5.10 22.05 11.57
CA ASP A 128 4.79 22.05 13.00
C ASP A 128 5.96 21.39 13.75
N GLY A 129 6.92 22.22 14.18
CA GLY A 129 8.17 21.77 14.77
C GLY A 129 9.01 20.93 13.79
N SER A 130 9.14 19.63 14.08
CA SER A 130 9.84 18.66 13.23
C SER A 130 8.92 17.86 12.31
N VAL A 131 7.64 18.24 12.23
CA VAL A 131 6.63 17.52 11.44
C VAL A 131 6.18 18.39 10.28
N ILE A 132 6.31 17.85 9.06
CA ILE A 132 5.72 18.46 7.87
C ILE A 132 4.36 17.82 7.61
N LYS A 133 3.36 18.66 7.34
CA LYS A 133 1.99 18.24 7.06
C LYS A 133 1.53 18.79 5.72
N LEU A 134 0.66 18.07 5.05
CA LEU A 134 -0.09 18.51 3.88
C LEU A 134 -1.56 18.28 4.20
N LYS A 135 -2.30 19.34 4.53
CA LYS A 135 -3.65 19.23 5.11
C LYS A 135 -3.61 18.29 6.34
N ASP A 136 -4.39 17.20 6.31
CA ASP A 136 -4.48 16.22 7.41
C ASP A 136 -3.37 15.15 7.36
N TYR A 137 -2.57 15.11 6.29
CA TYR A 137 -1.54 14.10 6.10
C TYR A 137 -0.21 14.56 6.69
N LYS A 138 0.47 13.68 7.46
CA LYS A 138 1.78 13.97 8.06
C LYS A 138 2.87 13.14 7.39
N LEU A 139 4.05 13.72 7.11
CA LEU A 139 5.18 12.97 6.57
C LEU A 139 5.65 11.86 7.50
N THR A 140 5.57 12.05 8.82
CA THR A 140 5.87 11.00 9.80
C THR A 140 4.98 9.77 9.65
N THR A 141 3.71 9.96 9.29
CA THR A 141 2.79 8.86 8.98
C THR A 141 3.12 8.26 7.60
N ALA A 142 3.39 9.12 6.62
CA ALA A 142 3.71 8.71 5.26
C ALA A 142 4.94 7.82 5.16
N LYS A 143 5.98 8.16 5.92
CA LYS A 143 7.22 7.42 6.06
C LYS A 143 7.03 5.96 6.48
N VAL A 144 5.94 5.66 7.21
CA VAL A 144 5.64 4.31 7.70
C VAL A 144 4.90 3.47 6.65
N TRP A 145 4.20 4.08 5.68
CA TRP A 145 3.41 3.36 4.67
C TRP A 145 4.18 2.23 3.97
N PRO A 146 5.45 2.40 3.54
CA PRO A 146 6.18 1.33 2.84
C PRO A 146 6.43 0.13 3.75
N SER A 147 6.70 0.36 5.04
CA SER A 147 6.90 -0.73 6.01
C SER A 147 5.60 -1.49 6.27
N LYS A 148 4.47 -0.76 6.39
CA LYS A 148 3.14 -1.37 6.54
C LYS A 148 2.74 -2.16 5.30
N ALA A 149 3.00 -1.63 4.11
CA ALA A 149 2.79 -2.34 2.84
C ALA A 149 3.60 -3.65 2.79
N ARG A 150 4.89 -3.64 3.17
CA ARG A 150 5.70 -4.88 3.28
C ARG A 150 5.09 -5.89 4.23
N GLN A 151 4.65 -5.45 5.41
CA GLN A 151 4.05 -6.33 6.42
C GLN A 151 2.78 -7.00 5.88
N LEU A 152 1.88 -6.21 5.28
CA LEU A 152 0.61 -6.70 4.73
C LEU A 152 0.84 -7.61 3.53
N CYS A 153 1.74 -7.24 2.61
CA CYS A 153 2.14 -8.09 1.49
C CYS A 153 2.73 -9.43 1.97
N GLY A 154 3.57 -9.41 3.00
CA GLY A 154 4.11 -10.62 3.61
C GLY A 154 3.03 -11.53 4.22
N ARG A 155 1.99 -10.94 4.82
CA ARG A 155 0.80 -11.70 5.29
C ARG A 155 0.04 -12.30 4.12
N LEU A 156 -0.21 -11.54 3.05
CA LEU A 156 -0.88 -12.05 1.85
C LEU A 156 -0.13 -13.24 1.24
N LEU A 157 1.19 -13.13 1.08
CA LEU A 157 2.01 -14.22 0.53
C LEU A 157 2.03 -15.48 1.42
N ARG A 158 1.96 -15.32 2.75
CA ARG A 158 1.78 -16.47 3.66
C ARG A 158 0.44 -17.15 3.43
N ILE A 159 -0.65 -16.39 3.45
CA ILE A 159 -2.00 -16.92 3.20
C ILE A 159 -2.06 -17.60 1.82
N TRP A 160 -1.42 -17.01 0.81
CA TRP A 160 -1.37 -17.57 -0.55
C TRP A 160 -0.69 -18.95 -0.60
N ARG A 161 0.40 -19.14 0.17
CA ARG A 161 1.06 -20.44 0.32
C ARG A 161 0.20 -21.44 1.09
N ASP A 162 -0.48 -21.00 2.15
CA ASP A 162 -1.37 -21.87 2.94
C ASP A 162 -2.56 -22.39 2.10
N ILE A 163 -2.98 -21.63 1.08
CA ILE A 163 -4.00 -22.04 0.10
C ILE A 163 -3.40 -22.95 -1.01
N GLY A 164 -2.07 -22.99 -1.13
CA GLY A 164 -1.35 -23.73 -2.17
C GLY A 164 -1.46 -23.08 -3.55
N LEU A 165 -1.33 -21.75 -3.62
CA LEU A 165 -1.33 -20.95 -4.86
C LEU A 165 0.02 -20.27 -5.16
N ALA A 166 1.02 -20.48 -4.30
CA ALA A 166 2.40 -20.01 -4.46
C ALA A 166 3.36 -21.20 -4.49
#